data_AF-A0A9D4EN59-F1
#
_entry.id   AF-A0A9D4EN59-F1
#
_cell.length_a   1.000
_cell.length_b   1.000
_cell.length_c   1.000
_cell.angle_alpha   90.00
_cell.angle_beta   90.00
_cell.angle_gamma   90.00
#
_symmetry.space_group_name_H-M   'P 1'
#
loop_
_entity.id
_entity.type
_entity.pdbx_description
1 polymer ?
#
loop_
_entity_poly.entity_id
_entity_poly.type
_entity_poly.pdbx_seq_one_letter_code
_entity_poly.pdbx_strand_id
1 'polypeptide(L)' 'MIEVPTVRTTGYGQNFFRFEAARVWNSLPPDVRRQDNYNKFRRLIRTCTAPKCKRSLCRL' A
#
# COMPACT_ATOMS: atom_id res chain seq x y z
N MET A 1 3.18 -7.36 17.20
CA MET A 1 2.28 -6.30 16.69
C MET A 1 2.89 -5.76 15.41
N ILE A 2 2.16 -5.68 14.30
CA ILE A 2 2.70 -5.12 13.05
C ILE A 2 2.54 -3.61 13.13
N GLU A 3 3.66 -2.90 13.18
CA GLU A 3 3.67 -1.45 13.18
C GLU A 3 3.09 -0.94 11.86
N VAL A 4 2.01 -0.17 11.98
CA VAL A 4 1.32 0.41 10.83
C VAL A 4 1.93 1.79 10.57
N PRO A 5 2.54 2.03 9.40
CA PRO A 5 3.18 3.31 9.11
C PRO A 5 2.14 4.45 9.13
N THR A 6 2.41 5.47 9.91
CA THR A 6 1.52 6.64 10.05
C THR A 6 1.84 7.67 8.97
N VAL A 7 0.84 8.02 8.15
CA VAL A 7 0.97 9.12 7.17
C VAL A 7 0.90 10.48 7.88
N ARG A 8 1.99 11.26 7.84
CA ARG A 8 2.11 12.55 8.56
C ARG A 8 1.87 13.79 7.70
N THR A 9 1.65 13.64 6.39
CA THR A 9 1.51 14.79 5.47
C THR A 9 0.06 15.02 5.08
N THR A 10 -0.49 16.19 5.43
CA THR A 10 -1.84 16.64 5.07
C THR A 10 -1.87 17.58 3.83
N GLY A 11 -0.71 18.12 3.39
CA GLY A 11 -0.57 19.07 2.26
C GLY A 11 0.06 18.50 0.97
N TYR A 12 0.88 19.29 0.25
CA TYR A 12 1.55 19.01 -1.06
C TYR A 12 2.40 17.71 -1.16
N GLY A 13 2.43 16.88 -0.11
CA GLY A 13 3.12 15.60 -0.02
C GLY A 13 2.29 14.38 -0.40
N GLN A 14 0.99 14.53 -0.69
CA GLN A 14 0.07 13.41 -0.90
C GLN A 14 0.37 12.53 -2.13
N ASN A 15 1.24 12.98 -3.03
CA ASN A 15 1.68 12.23 -4.21
C ASN A 15 3.12 11.71 -4.07
N PHE A 16 3.80 12.01 -2.97
CA PHE A 16 5.14 11.51 -2.72
C PHE A 16 5.11 10.04 -2.34
N PHE A 17 6.10 9.29 -2.81
CA PHE A 17 6.26 7.86 -2.54
C PHE A 17 6.15 7.54 -1.05
N ARG A 18 6.72 8.37 -0.17
CA ARG A 18 6.67 8.16 1.28
C ARG A 18 5.25 8.19 1.87
N PHE A 19 4.35 8.98 1.29
CA PHE A 19 2.95 9.04 1.71
C PHE A 19 2.11 7.97 1.02
N GLU A 20 2.21 7.85 -0.31
CA GLU A 20 1.42 6.88 -1.06
C GLU A 20 1.80 5.43 -0.70
N ALA A 21 3.07 5.12 -0.45
CA ALA A 21 3.47 3.78 -0.02
C ALA A 21 2.86 3.39 1.32
N ALA A 22 2.88 4.29 2.31
CA ALA A 22 2.25 4.05 3.62
C ALA A 22 0.72 3.95 3.49
N ARG A 23 0.10 4.81 2.67
CA ARG A 23 -1.34 4.76 2.42
C ARG A 23 -1.77 3.46 1.73
N VAL A 24 -1.04 3.02 0.71
CA VAL A 24 -1.28 1.75 0.01
C VAL A 24 -1.04 0.57 0.95
N TRP A 25 0.02 0.59 1.75
CA TRP A 25 0.27 -0.44 2.76
C TRP A 25 -0.89 -0.54 3.74
N ASN A 26 -1.40 0.60 4.22
CA ASN A 26 -2.49 0.64 5.19
C ASN A 26 -3.85 0.23 4.61
N SER A 27 -4.06 0.34 3.30
CA SER A 27 -5.29 -0.13 2.65
C SER A 27 -5.30 -1.65 2.43
N LEU A 28 -4.19 -2.35 2.64
CA LEU A 28 -4.12 -3.81 2.50
C LEU A 28 -4.83 -4.53 3.66
N PRO A 29 -5.48 -5.68 3.37
CA PRO A 29 -6.06 -6.52 4.39
C PRO A 29 -5.01 -6.95 5.42
N PRO A 30 -5.40 -7.12 6.70
CA PRO A 30 -4.47 -7.59 7.74
C PRO A 30 -3.85 -8.94 7.40
N ASP A 31 -4.54 -9.83 6.70
CA ASP A 31 -4.04 -11.15 6.26
C ASP A 31 -2.87 -11.05 5.28
N VAL A 32 -2.82 -9.96 4.50
CA VAL A 32 -1.72 -9.66 3.57
C VAL A 32 -0.56 -9.02 4.32
N ARG A 33 -0.84 -8.05 5.21
CA ARG A 33 0.19 -7.35 6.00
C ARG A 33 0.91 -8.24 7.00
N ARG A 34 0.26 -9.31 7.47
CA ARG A 34 0.81 -10.30 8.42
C ARG A 34 1.73 -11.34 7.79
N GLN A 35 1.96 -11.29 6.48
CA GLN A 35 2.80 -12.28 5.81
C GLN A 35 4.28 -11.90 5.94
N ASP A 36 5.03 -12.71 6.69
CA ASP A 36 6.48 -12.53 6.83
C ASP A 36 7.28 -13.05 5.63
N ASN A 37 6.66 -13.88 4.77
CA ASN A 37 7.32 -14.46 3.60
C ASN A 37 6.97 -13.68 2.34
N TYR A 38 7.98 -13.11 1.68
CA TYR A 38 7.86 -12.37 0.44
C TYR A 38 7.12 -13.15 -0.67
N ASN A 39 7.38 -14.45 -0.83
CA ASN A 39 6.74 -15.25 -1.87
C ASN A 39 5.24 -15.42 -1.63
N LYS A 40 4.84 -15.57 -0.36
CA LYS A 40 3.42 -15.63 0.05
C LYS A 40 2.75 -14.28 -0.12
N PHE A 41 3.40 -13.22 0.35
CA PHE A 41 2.96 -11.83 0.17
C PHE A 41 2.74 -11.49 -1.32
N ARG A 42 3.70 -11.82 -2.19
CA ARG A 42 3.62 -11.56 -3.64
C ARG A 42 2.47 -12.29 -4.32
N ARG A 43 2.12 -13.51 -3.89
CA ARG A 43 0.95 -14.24 -4.42
C ARG A 43 -0.35 -13.58 -3.95
N LEU A 44 -0.44 -13.23 -2.67
CA LEU A 44 -1.64 -12.64 -2.08
C LEU A 44 -1.93 -11.23 -2.61
N ILE A 45 -0.89 -10.42 -2.83
CA ILE A 45 -1.07 -9.06 -3.36
C ILE A 45 -1.51 -9.07 -4.84
N ARG A 46 -1.17 -10.12 -5.59
CA ARG A 46 -1.66 -10.31 -6.97
C ARG A 46 -3.15 -10.66 -7.04
N THR A 47 -3.67 -11.33 -6.02
CA THR A 47 -5.10 -11.64 -5.90
C THR A 47 -5.88 -10.53 -5.19
N CYS A 48 -5.19 -9.61 -4.51
CA CYS A 48 -5.80 -8.50 -3.80
C CYS A 48 -6.21 -7.41 -4.80
N THR A 49 -7.51 -7.27 -5.04
CA THR A 49 -8.06 -6.20 -5.88
C THR A 49 -7.93 -4.87 -5.15
N ALA A 50 -6.81 -4.16 -5.33
CA ALA A 50 -6.69 -2.80 -4.84
C ALA A 50 -7.78 -1.91 -5.47
N PRO A 51 -8.28 -0.87 -4.78
CA PRO A 51 -9.18 0.10 -5.43
C PRO A 51 -8.45 0.66 -6.66
N LYS A 52 -9.09 0.52 -7.84
CA LYS A 52 -8.57 0.97 -9.14
C LYS A 52 -7.81 2.28 -8.95
N CYS A 53 -6.51 2.28 -9.23
CA CYS A 53 -5.68 3.47 -9.13
C CYS A 53 -6.28 4.52 -10.08
N LYS A 54 -7.01 5.50 -9.54
CA LYS A 54 -7.67 6.56 -10.32
C LYS A 54 -6.71 7.66 -10.78
N ARG A 55 -5.42 7.52 -10.50
CA ARG A 55 -4.43 8.55 -10.84
C ARG A 55 -3.78 8.20 -12.18
N SER A 56 -3.80 9.17 -13.07
CA SER A 56 -3.17 9.22 -14.40
C SER A 56 -1.67 8.88 -14.43
N LEU A 57 -1.06 8.60 -13.27
CA LEU A 57 0.33 8.14 -13.08
C LEU A 57 0.50 6.61 -13.22
N CYS A 58 -0.57 5.85 -13.45
CA CYS A 58 -0.48 4.44 -13.89
C CYS A 58 -0.35 4.29 -15.42
N ARG A 59 0.18 5.30 -16.12
CA ARG A 59 0.76 5.11 -17.44
C ARG A 59 2.25 4.91 -17.25
N LEU A 60 2.69 3.66 -17.46
CA LEU A 60 4.07 3.37 -17.85
C LEU A 60 4.44 4.20 -19.07
#